data_AF-A0A5B6ZJ80-F1
#
_entry.id   AF-A0A5B6ZJ80-F1
#
_cell.length_a   1.000
_cell.length_b   1.000
_cell.length_c   1.000
_cell.angle_alpha   90.00
_cell.angle_beta   90.00
_cell.angle_gamma   90.00
#
_symmetry.space_group_name_H-M   'P 1'
#
loop_
_entity.id
_entity.type
_entity.pdbx_description
1 polymer ?
#
loop_
_entity_poly.entity_id
_entity_poly.type
_entity_poly.pdbx_seq_one_letter_code
_entity_poly.pdbx_strand_id
1 'polypeptide(L)'
;MDARLSPLSLTYYGFCLQNLNYTVSLQFAEIMFTDDKTYDSFGRRIFDVYIQGKLVLKDFNIEDEAGGVGKEIIRRFTAVVTNGTLDIRFYWAGKGTTGIPVRGVYGPLISAISVDPDFIPASENGNSLSAGTVVGIVAAVAFVIFLVLGILWWKG
;
A
#
# COMPACT_ATOMS: atom_id res chain seq x y z
N MET A 1 4.52 -18.72 2.22
CA MET A 1 4.08 -17.41 2.75
C MET A 1 4.98 -16.38 2.11
N ASP A 2 4.42 -15.32 1.54
CA ASP A 2 5.19 -14.27 0.89
C ASP A 2 5.24 -13.02 1.76
N ALA A 3 6.38 -12.33 1.76
CA ALA A 3 6.55 -11.06 2.43
C ALA A 3 7.48 -10.16 1.62
N ARG A 4 7.30 -8.85 1.75
CA ARG A 4 8.23 -7.85 1.20
C ARG A 4 9.27 -7.51 2.26
N LEU A 5 10.53 -7.40 1.82
CA LEU A 5 11.69 -7.24 2.68
C LEU A 5 12.64 -6.19 2.09
N SER A 6 13.28 -5.40 2.95
CA SER A 6 14.39 -4.52 2.58
C SER A 6 15.43 -4.53 3.69
N PRO A 7 16.74 -4.45 3.39
CA PRO A 7 17.77 -4.34 4.43
C PRO A 7 17.67 -3.06 5.28
N LEU A 8 17.19 -1.95 4.69
CA LEU A 8 17.25 -0.63 5.31
C LEU A 8 15.86 -0.05 5.60
N SER A 9 15.02 0.04 4.56
CA SER A 9 13.73 0.73 4.69
C SER A 9 12.75 0.22 3.63
N LEU A 10 11.48 0.16 3.99
CA LEU A 10 10.35 0.01 3.08
C LEU A 10 9.37 1.15 3.37
N THR A 11 8.90 1.82 2.33
CA THR A 11 7.88 2.87 2.47
C THR A 11 6.73 2.60 1.52
N TYR A 12 5.52 2.73 2.02
CA TYR A 12 4.28 2.59 1.27
C TYR A 12 3.52 3.90 1.31
N TYR A 13 2.99 4.28 0.15
CA TYR A 13 2.14 5.44 -0.01
C TYR A 13 0.75 5.02 -0.50
N GLY A 14 -0.29 5.44 0.20
CA GLY A 14 -1.67 5.42 -0.29
C GLY A 14 -2.05 6.81 -0.79
N PHE A 15 -2.54 6.92 -2.02
CA PHE A 15 -2.92 8.19 -2.64
C PHE A 15 -4.44 8.28 -2.83
N CYS A 16 -4.93 9.48 -3.13
CA CYS A 16 -6.34 9.76 -3.41
C CYS A 16 -7.27 9.37 -2.24
N LEU A 17 -6.75 9.43 -1.01
CA LEU A 17 -7.52 9.18 0.20
C LEU A 17 -8.28 10.44 0.60
N GLN A 18 -9.42 10.29 1.28
CA GLN A 18 -10.12 11.44 1.87
C GLN A 18 -9.39 11.86 3.16
N ASN A 19 -9.52 13.12 3.54
CA ASN A 19 -8.82 13.67 4.71
C ASN A 19 -9.53 13.33 6.02
N LEU A 20 -9.50 12.06 6.40
CA LEU A 20 -10.22 11.50 7.54
C LEU A 20 -9.40 10.41 8.24
N ASN A 21 -10.01 9.76 9.23
CA ASN A 21 -9.40 8.66 9.98
C ASN A 21 -9.54 7.33 9.25
N TYR A 22 -8.49 6.53 9.32
CA TYR A 22 -8.41 5.19 8.77
C TYR A 22 -7.84 4.23 9.82
N THR A 23 -8.33 2.99 9.78
CA THR A 23 -7.72 1.87 10.48
C THR A 23 -6.70 1.20 9.57
N VAL A 24 -5.42 1.30 9.95
CA VAL A 24 -4.30 0.63 9.27
C VAL A 24 -3.99 -0.67 9.99
N SER A 25 -4.06 -1.80 9.28
CA SER A 25 -3.67 -3.11 9.81
C SER A 25 -2.39 -3.60 9.14
N LEU A 26 -1.35 -3.82 9.93
CA LEU A 26 -0.07 -4.32 9.49
C LEU A 26 0.07 -5.79 9.91
N GLN A 27 0.26 -6.68 8.94
CA GLN A 27 0.38 -8.12 9.16
C GLN A 27 1.82 -8.57 8.97
N PHE A 28 2.33 -9.30 9.95
CA PHE A 28 3.71 -9.77 9.99
C PHE A 28 3.75 -11.26 10.29
N ALA A 29 4.77 -11.93 9.74
CA ALA A 29 5.24 -13.23 10.20
C ALA A 29 6.74 -13.29 9.96
N GLU A 30 7.52 -13.73 10.95
CA GLU A 30 8.95 -13.97 10.74
C GLU A 30 9.11 -15.24 9.92
N ILE A 31 9.56 -15.11 8.67
CA ILE A 31 9.68 -16.22 7.73
C ILE A 31 11.12 -16.45 7.23
N MET A 32 12.08 -15.60 7.65
CA MET A 32 13.48 -15.70 7.24
C MET A 32 14.34 -16.38 8.31
N PHE A 33 14.08 -16.11 9.58
CA PHE A 33 14.74 -16.78 10.71
C PHE A 33 14.05 -18.10 11.03
N THR A 34 14.78 -19.03 11.64
CA THR A 34 14.27 -20.34 12.09
C THR A 34 14.29 -20.42 13.62
N ASP A 35 13.54 -21.33 14.23
CA ASP A 35 13.54 -21.60 15.68
C ASP A 35 14.24 -22.92 16.03
N ASP A 36 14.99 -23.48 15.08
CA ASP A 36 15.75 -24.72 15.25
C ASP A 36 17.10 -24.48 15.94
N LYS A 37 17.88 -25.53 16.17
CA LYS A 37 19.22 -25.39 16.78
C LYS A 37 20.31 -25.05 15.76
N THR A 38 19.96 -24.39 14.66
CA THR A 38 20.92 -24.02 13.60
C THR A 38 21.41 -22.58 13.78
N TYR A 39 22.37 -22.18 12.94
CA TYR A 39 22.93 -20.83 12.92
C TYR A 39 21.86 -19.74 12.70
N ASP A 40 20.83 -20.05 11.94
CA ASP A 40 19.81 -19.08 11.53
C ASP A 40 18.90 -18.66 12.71
N SER A 41 18.79 -19.50 13.74
CA SER A 41 18.04 -19.23 14.97
C SER A 41 18.64 -18.15 15.88
N PHE A 42 19.90 -17.80 15.70
CA PHE A 42 20.53 -16.71 16.43
C PHE A 42 20.23 -15.34 15.82
N GLY A 43 19.57 -15.33 14.66
CA GLY A 43 19.16 -14.13 13.97
C GLY A 43 18.11 -13.34 14.75
N ARG A 44 18.20 -12.01 14.70
CA ARG A 44 17.24 -11.11 15.33
C ARG A 44 16.86 -10.00 14.36
N ARG A 45 15.56 -9.91 14.06
CA ARG A 45 14.97 -8.81 13.29
C ARG A 45 14.50 -7.72 14.24
N ILE A 46 14.98 -6.50 14.06
CA ILE A 46 14.52 -5.35 14.85
C ILE A 46 14.39 -4.15 13.94
N PHE A 47 13.21 -3.55 13.86
CA PHE A 47 12.97 -2.34 13.08
C PHE A 47 11.90 -1.45 13.71
N ASP A 48 11.85 -0.21 13.27
CA ASP A 48 10.84 0.76 13.65
C ASP A 48 9.75 0.85 12.59
N VAL A 49 8.53 1.18 13.01
CA VAL A 49 7.39 1.47 12.13
C VAL A 49 6.87 2.86 12.40
N TYR A 50 6.74 3.63 11.32
CA TYR A 50 6.20 4.97 11.31
C TYR A 50 4.93 5.00 10.45
N ILE A 51 3.90 5.70 10.92
CA ILE A 51 2.68 5.98 10.16
C ILE A 51 2.47 7.49 10.20
N GLN A 52 2.31 8.14 9.03
CA GLN A 52 2.23 9.59 8.91
C GLN A 52 3.39 10.31 9.62
N GLY A 53 4.61 9.78 9.50
CA GLY A 53 5.81 10.30 10.18
C GLY A 53 5.88 10.07 11.70
N LYS A 54 4.83 9.55 12.34
CA LYS A 54 4.83 9.23 13.78
C LYS A 54 5.33 7.82 14.03
N LEU A 55 6.27 7.66 14.95
CA LEU A 55 6.73 6.35 15.43
C LEU A 55 5.59 5.63 16.17
N VAL A 56 5.14 4.50 15.64
CA VAL A 56 4.04 3.69 16.21
C VAL A 56 4.54 2.37 16.80
N LEU A 57 5.63 1.81 16.27
CA LEU A 57 6.34 0.67 16.86
C LEU A 57 7.82 0.98 16.86
N LYS A 58 8.45 0.86 18.02
CA LYS A 58 9.88 1.06 18.19
C LYS A 58 10.53 -0.28 18.52
N ASP A 59 11.70 -0.54 17.93
CA ASP A 59 12.48 -1.75 18.21
C ASP A 59 11.64 -3.03 18.05
N PHE A 60 10.76 -3.06 17.05
CA PHE A 60 9.80 -4.14 16.86
C PHE A 60 10.50 -5.40 16.36
N ASN A 61 10.35 -6.49 17.12
CA ASN A 61 10.75 -7.83 16.75
C ASN A 61 9.50 -8.69 16.51
N ILE A 62 9.34 -9.18 15.28
CA ILE A 62 8.17 -9.98 14.88
C ILE A 62 8.13 -11.30 15.66
N GLU A 63 9.27 -11.98 15.79
CA GLU A 63 9.37 -13.28 16.46
C GLU A 63 8.93 -13.18 17.93
N ASP A 64 9.47 -12.20 18.65
CA ASP A 64 9.18 -12.01 20.08
C ASP A 64 7.69 -11.70 20.29
N GLU A 65 7.13 -10.83 19.45
CA GLU A 65 5.75 -10.37 19.59
C GLU A 65 4.73 -11.42 19.13
N ALA A 66 5.05 -12.20 18.09
CA ALA A 66 4.22 -13.31 17.62
C ALA A 66 4.38 -14.57 18.49
N GLY A 67 5.35 -14.59 19.40
CA GLY A 67 5.68 -15.75 20.24
C GLY A 67 6.31 -16.90 19.47
N GLY A 68 7.09 -16.59 18.43
CA GLY A 68 7.86 -17.54 17.63
C GLY A 68 7.87 -17.26 16.13
N VAL A 69 8.73 -17.97 15.43
CA VAL A 69 8.88 -17.94 13.96
C VAL A 69 7.63 -18.50 13.27
N GLY A 70 7.30 -17.96 12.09
CA GLY A 70 6.21 -18.45 11.23
C GLY A 70 4.80 -18.17 11.75
N LYS A 71 4.68 -17.50 12.90
CA LYS A 71 3.40 -17.12 13.50
C LYS A 71 2.97 -15.74 13.00
N GLU A 72 1.69 -15.64 12.68
CA GLU A 72 1.09 -14.37 12.27
C GLU A 72 0.89 -13.46 13.48
N ILE A 73 1.20 -12.17 13.29
CA ILE A 73 0.77 -11.11 14.18
C ILE A 73 0.23 -9.91 13.39
N ILE A 74 -0.90 -9.37 13.87
CA ILE A 74 -1.55 -8.21 13.28
C ILE A 74 -1.46 -7.03 14.26
N ARG A 75 -0.96 -5.89 13.80
CA ARG A 75 -0.94 -4.63 14.54
C ARG A 75 -1.87 -3.62 13.88
N ARG A 76 -2.82 -3.09 14.64
CA ARG A 76 -3.81 -2.12 14.18
C ARG A 76 -3.51 -0.73 14.74
N PHE A 77 -3.55 0.27 13.89
CA PHE A 77 -3.32 1.67 14.24
C PHE A 77 -4.36 2.56 13.58
N THR A 78 -4.79 3.60 14.28
CA THR A 78 -5.57 4.68 13.66
C THR A 78 -4.62 5.70 13.06
N ALA A 79 -4.83 6.04 11.79
CA ALA A 79 -4.07 7.04 11.06
C ALA A 79 -4.99 8.17 10.59
N VAL A 80 -4.53 9.41 10.69
CA VAL A 80 -5.25 10.59 10.20
C VAL A 80 -4.62 11.04 8.90
N VAL A 81 -5.40 11.06 7.83
CA VAL A 81 -4.99 11.58 6.52
C VAL A 81 -5.39 13.05 6.42
N THR A 82 -4.47 13.94 6.03
CA THR A 82 -4.73 15.39 5.97
C THR A 82 -4.45 16.03 4.60
N ASN A 83 -3.73 15.33 3.72
CA ASN A 83 -3.31 15.81 2.40
C ASN A 83 -3.58 14.78 1.30
N GLY A 84 -4.58 13.92 1.50
CA GLY A 84 -4.95 12.83 0.60
C GLY A 84 -3.91 11.73 0.43
N THR A 85 -2.85 11.75 1.24
CA THR A 85 -1.77 10.76 1.21
C THR A 85 -1.58 10.11 2.59
N LEU A 86 -1.48 8.78 2.60
CA LEU A 86 -1.08 7.99 3.75
C LEU A 86 0.34 7.44 3.53
N ASP A 87 1.26 7.74 4.43
CA ASP A 87 2.63 7.22 4.48
C ASP A 87 2.77 6.17 5.59
N ILE A 88 3.34 5.02 5.24
CA ILE A 88 3.73 3.97 6.19
C ILE A 88 5.18 3.59 5.89
N ARG A 89 6.07 3.87 6.84
CA ARG A 89 7.50 3.61 6.70
C ARG A 89 7.98 2.61 7.74
N PHE A 90 8.62 1.57 7.27
CA PHE A 90 9.36 0.61 8.06
C PHE A 90 10.85 0.91 7.92
N TYR A 91 11.57 1.02 9.03
CA TYR A 91 12.96 1.48 9.03
C TYR A 91 13.85 0.66 9.98
N TRP A 92 14.96 0.17 9.46
CA TRP A 92 15.98 -0.48 10.26
C TRP A 92 16.89 0.55 10.93
N ALA A 93 16.76 0.71 12.24
CA ALA A 93 17.50 1.68 13.04
C ALA A 93 18.90 1.18 13.50
N GLY A 94 19.48 0.20 12.81
CA GLY A 94 20.82 -0.31 13.13
C GLY A 94 20.88 -1.40 14.21
N LYS A 95 19.76 -2.05 14.55
CA LYS A 95 19.66 -3.08 15.60
C LYS A 95 19.37 -4.47 15.06
N GLY A 96 19.67 -5.50 15.84
CA GLY A 96 19.53 -6.89 15.42
C GLY A 96 20.75 -7.40 14.64
N THR A 97 20.58 -8.53 13.95
CA THR A 97 21.69 -9.22 13.26
C THR A 97 21.74 -8.85 11.79
N THR A 98 22.91 -8.55 11.23
CA THR A 98 23.04 -8.15 9.80
C THR A 98 23.56 -9.25 8.88
N GLY A 99 24.17 -10.30 9.45
CA GLY A 99 24.82 -11.38 8.71
C GLY A 99 24.14 -12.75 8.87
N ILE A 100 22.98 -12.81 9.52
CA ILE A 100 22.19 -14.03 9.74
C ILE A 100 20.80 -13.79 9.13
N PRO A 101 20.19 -14.80 8.47
CA PRO A 101 20.84 -16.01 7.93
C PRO A 101 21.82 -15.69 6.81
N VAL A 102 21.52 -14.66 6.01
CA VAL A 102 22.37 -14.11 4.96
C VAL A 102 22.38 -12.58 5.05
N ARG A 103 23.36 -11.94 4.41
CA ARG A 103 23.39 -10.47 4.39
C ARG A 103 22.24 -9.92 3.54
N GLY A 104 21.62 -8.85 4.04
CA GLY A 104 20.58 -8.11 3.33
C GLY A 104 19.14 -8.51 3.69
N VAL A 105 18.94 -9.56 4.47
CA VAL A 105 17.59 -10.01 4.86
C VAL A 105 17.21 -9.58 6.29
N TYR A 106 17.92 -8.63 6.89
CA TYR A 106 17.80 -8.27 8.31
C TYR A 106 16.91 -7.08 8.63
N GLY A 107 16.55 -6.27 7.63
CA GLY A 107 15.76 -5.06 7.83
C GLY A 107 14.26 -5.33 7.98
N PRO A 108 13.38 -4.39 7.63
CA PRO A 108 11.96 -4.58 7.86
C PRO A 108 11.32 -5.60 6.92
N LEU A 109 10.45 -6.43 7.48
CA LEU A 109 9.67 -7.45 6.76
C LEU A 109 8.18 -7.18 7.01
N ILE A 110 7.36 -7.22 5.96
CA ILE A 110 5.90 -7.04 6.04
C ILE A 110 5.20 -8.00 5.09
N SER A 111 4.18 -8.71 5.58
CA SER A 111 3.42 -9.68 4.79
C SER A 111 2.25 -8.99 4.07
N ALA A 112 1.46 -8.19 4.79
CA ALA A 112 0.33 -7.46 4.22
C ALA A 112 0.03 -6.16 4.96
N ILE A 113 -0.60 -5.24 4.24
CA ILE A 113 -1.09 -3.96 4.76
C ILE A 113 -2.54 -3.82 4.31
N SER A 114 -3.47 -3.58 5.25
CA SER A 114 -4.83 -3.14 4.94
C SER A 114 -5.04 -1.73 5.47
N VAL A 115 -5.85 -0.95 4.75
CA VAL A 115 -6.22 0.41 5.11
C VAL A 115 -7.72 0.54 4.90
N ASP A 116 -8.44 0.60 6.01
CA ASP A 116 -9.90 0.58 6.03
C ASP A 116 -10.42 1.95 6.50
N PRO A 117 -11.32 2.64 5.76
CA PRO A 117 -11.86 3.92 6.17
C PRO A 117 -12.76 3.76 7.40
N ASP A 118 -12.60 4.62 8.40
CA ASP A 118 -13.46 4.66 9.59
C ASP A 118 -14.76 5.45 9.34
N PHE A 119 -15.14 5.62 8.06
CA PHE A 119 -16.25 6.44 7.58
C PHE A 119 -16.83 5.81 6.31
N ILE A 120 -18.03 6.26 5.93
CA ILE A 120 -18.65 5.85 4.67
C ILE A 120 -18.00 6.67 3.54
N PRO A 121 -17.19 6.07 2.65
CA PRO A 121 -16.60 6.81 1.56
C PRO A 121 -17.72 7.37 0.68
N ALA A 122 -17.60 8.65 0.33
CA ALA A 122 -18.46 9.23 -0.70
C ALA A 122 -18.40 8.32 -1.93
N SER A 123 -19.55 7.79 -2.33
CA SER A 123 -19.65 6.99 -3.55
C SER A 123 -19.02 7.80 -4.68
N GLU A 124 -18.10 7.18 -5.41
CA GLU A 124 -17.77 7.62 -6.76
C GLU A 124 -19.03 7.42 -7.61
N ASN A 125 -20.02 8.30 -7.44
CA ASN A 125 -20.88 8.69 -8.53
C ASN A 125 -19.94 9.41 -9.50
N GLY A 126 -19.15 8.63 -10.23
CA GLY A 126 -18.25 9.13 -11.23
C GLY A 126 -19.05 10.06 -12.12
N ASN A 127 -18.42 11.16 -12.54
CA ASN A 127 -18.86 11.94 -13.68
C ASN A 127 -18.78 11.06 -14.94
N SER A 128 -19.56 9.99 -14.98
CA SER A 128 -19.89 9.26 -16.17
C SER A 128 -20.66 10.25 -17.04
N LEU A 129 -20.16 10.49 -18.24
CA LEU A 129 -20.88 11.28 -19.21
C LEU A 129 -22.26 10.66 -19.36
N SER A 130 -23.31 11.47 -19.18
CA SER A 130 -24.67 11.00 -19.40
C SER A 130 -24.77 10.37 -20.79
N ALA A 131 -25.55 9.29 -20.91
CA ALA A 131 -25.84 8.68 -22.21
C ALA A 131 -26.31 9.74 -23.24
N GLY A 132 -27.03 10.78 -22.80
CA GLY A 132 -27.43 11.90 -23.65
C GLY A 132 -26.26 12.74 -24.17
N THR A 133 -25.22 12.96 -23.36
CA THR A 133 -24.00 13.66 -23.79
C THR A 133 -23.23 12.84 -24.84
N VAL A 134 -23.13 11.52 -24.64
CA VAL A 134 -22.50 10.61 -25.61
C VAL A 134 -23.26 10.61 -26.93
N VAL A 135 -24.60 10.47 -26.88
CA VAL A 135 -25.46 10.51 -28.07
C VAL A 135 -25.35 11.85 -28.81
N GLY A 136 -25.30 12.97 -28.07
CA GLY A 136 -25.13 14.30 -28.65
C GLY A 136 -23.81 14.45 -29.43
N ILE A 137 -22.69 13.98 -28.87
CA ILE A 137 -21.39 14.02 -29.55
C ILE A 137 -21.42 13.19 -30.84
N VAL A 138 -21.97 11.98 -30.79
CA VAL A 138 -22.06 11.09 -31.97
C VAL A 138 -22.93 11.69 -33.06
N ALA A 139 -24.09 12.24 -32.70
CA ALA A 139 -25.01 12.85 -33.66
C ALA A 139 -24.39 14.09 -34.33
N ALA A 140 -23.69 14.94 -33.57
CA ALA A 140 -23.02 16.12 -34.11
C ALA A 140 -21.91 15.74 -35.10
N VAL A 141 -21.08 14.75 -34.76
CA VAL A 141 -20.02 14.24 -35.66
C VAL A 141 -20.62 13.66 -36.94
N ALA A 142 -21.67 12.84 -36.83
CA ALA A 142 -22.35 12.28 -38.00
C ALA A 142 -22.93 13.37 -38.90
N PHE A 143 -23.59 14.38 -38.31
CA PHE A 143 -24.18 15.49 -39.06
C PHE A 143 -23.13 16.31 -39.83
N VAL A 144 -21.98 16.59 -39.22
CA VAL A 144 -20.87 17.27 -39.90
C VAL A 144 -20.35 16.44 -41.07
N ILE A 145 -20.19 15.12 -40.90
CA ILE A 145 -19.78 14.21 -41.98
C ILE A 145 -20.79 14.25 -43.13
N PHE A 146 -22.10 14.17 -42.84
CA PHE A 146 -23.14 14.25 -43.86
C PHE A 146 -23.15 15.60 -44.60
N LEU A 147 -22.95 16.71 -43.90
CA LEU A 147 -22.83 18.03 -44.53
C LEU A 147 -21.62 18.13 -45.45
N VAL A 148 -20.45 17.63 -45.04
CA VAL A 148 -19.25 17.63 -45.87
C VAL A 148 -19.44 16.77 -47.12
N LEU A 149 -20.00 15.56 -46.98
CA LEU A 149 -20.30 14.69 -48.11
C LEU A 149 -21.33 15.32 -49.07
N GLY A 150 -22.36 15.97 -48.53
CA GLY A 150 -23.37 16.67 -49.34
C GLY A 150 -22.80 17.85 -50.12
N ILE A 151 -21.91 18.65 -49.50
CA ILE A 151 -21.23 19.76 -50.19
C ILE A 151 -20.27 19.23 -51.28
N LEU A 152 -19.54 18.15 -50.99
CA LEU A 152 -18.66 17.50 -51.98
C LEU A 152 -19.44 16.95 -53.17
N TRP A 153 -20.60 16.34 -52.94
CA TRP A 153 -21.48 15.85 -54.00
C TRP A 153 -22.13 16.99 -54.81
N TRP A 154 -22.45 18.13 -54.21
CA TRP A 154 -23.01 19.28 -54.93
C TRP A 154 -21.98 19.94 -55.85
N LYS A 155 -20.71 19.98 -55.42
CA LYS A 155 -19.63 20.68 -56.15
C LYS A 155 -18.85 19.78 -57.11
N GLY A 156 -19.15 18.49 -57.17
CA GLY A 156 -18.54 17.49 -58.06
C GLY A 156 -19.31 17.27 -59.36
#